data_AF-A0A1G9N7R1-F1
#
_entry.id   AF-A0A1G9N7R1-F1
#
_cell.length_a   1.000
_cell.length_b   1.000
_cell.length_c   1.000
_cell.angle_alpha   90.00
_cell.angle_beta   90.00
_cell.angle_gamma   90.00
#
_symmetry.space_group_name_H-M   'P 1'
#
loop_
_entity.id
_entity.type
_entity.pdbx_description
1 polymer ?
#
loop_
_entity_poly.entity_id
_entity_poly.type
_entity_poly.pdbx_seq_one_letter_code
_entity_poly.pdbx_strand_id
1 'polypeptide(L)' 'MTRQLAQRLVAECAHLRPVEDPELDALRRALLVEDVLGARLTDDQIDLALLTDADALLALTADAHDQP' A
#
# COMPACT_ATOMS: atom_id res chain seq x y z
N MET A 1 -4.55 7.95 13.85
CA MET A 1 -5.63 7.22 13.13
C MET A 1 -5.11 6.29 12.04
N THR A 2 -3.92 6.54 11.49
CA THR A 2 -3.33 5.82 10.34
C THR A 2 -3.07 4.32 10.58
N ARG A 3 -2.65 3.90 11.78
CA ARG A 3 -2.27 2.50 12.07
C ARG A 3 -3.41 1.49 11.94
N GLN A 4 -4.61 1.82 12.42
CA GLN A 4 -5.77 0.94 12.28
C GLN A 4 -6.23 0.83 10.82
N LEU A 5 -6.10 1.90 10.04
CA LEU A 5 -6.42 1.89 8.60
C LEU A 5 -5.43 1.02 7.83
N ALA A 6 -4.11 1.17 8.08
CA ALA A 6 -3.08 0.34 7.43
C ALA A 6 -3.28 -1.16 7.72
N GLN A 7 -3.57 -1.53 8.98
CA GLN A 7 -3.85 -2.92 9.34
C GLN A 7 -5.11 -3.49 8.66
N ARG A 8 -6.18 -2.70 8.58
CA ARG A 8 -7.38 -3.10 7.85
C ARG A 8 -7.09 -3.25 6.36
N LEU A 9 -6.32 -2.34 5.78
CA LEU A 9 -5.95 -2.40 4.36
C LEU A 9 -5.17 -3.67 4.04
N VAL A 10 -4.17 -4.04 4.86
CA VAL A 10 -3.42 -5.30 4.69
C VAL A 10 -4.34 -6.51 4.80
N ALA A 11 -5.28 -6.51 5.75
CA ALA A 11 -6.25 -7.60 5.90
C ALA A 11 -7.19 -7.70 4.68
N GLU A 12 -7.68 -6.58 4.16
CA GLU A 12 -8.51 -6.54 2.94
C GLU A 12 -7.70 -6.98 1.70
N CYS A 13 -6.45 -6.55 1.58
CA CYS A 13 -5.54 -6.98 0.51
C CYS A 13 -5.26 -8.49 0.55
N ALA A 14 -5.27 -9.11 1.74
CA ALA A 14 -5.15 -10.58 1.86
C ALA A 14 -6.37 -11.34 1.31
N HIS A 15 -7.51 -10.66 1.13
CA HIS A 15 -8.72 -11.22 0.51
C HIS A 15 -8.82 -10.97 -0.99
N LEU A 16 -7.92 -10.15 -1.57
CA LEU A 16 -7.82 -10.02 -3.02
C LEU A 16 -7.41 -11.36 -3.63
N ARG A 17 -8.02 -11.71 -4.76
CA ARG A 17 -7.60 -12.92 -5.47
C ARG A 17 -6.14 -12.77 -5.89
N PRO A 18 -5.30 -13.80 -5.63
CA PRO A 18 -3.94 -13.79 -6.13
C PRO A 18 -3.98 -13.70 -7.66
N VAL A 19 -3.22 -12.76 -8.19
CA VAL A 19 -2.98 -12.61 -9.62
C VAL A 19 -1.70 -13.37 -9.94
N GLU A 20 -1.64 -14.04 -11.08
CA GLU A 20 -0.43 -14.80 -11.48
C GLU A 20 0.78 -13.88 -11.74
N ASP A 21 0.52 -12.60 -11.97
CA ASP A 21 1.52 -11.56 -12.20
C ASP A 21 1.78 -10.74 -10.91
N PRO A 22 2.98 -10.84 -10.32
CA PRO A 22 3.33 -10.14 -9.09
C PRO A 22 3.45 -8.62 -9.27
N GLU A 23 3.83 -8.13 -10.46
CA GLU A 23 3.90 -6.68 -10.72
C GLU A 23 2.50 -6.09 -10.80
N LEU A 24 1.58 -6.81 -11.43
CA LEU A 24 0.18 -6.41 -11.49
C LEU A 24 -0.50 -6.42 -10.11
N ASP A 25 -0.16 -7.38 -9.24
CA ASP A 25 -0.67 -7.41 -7.87
C ASP A 25 -0.12 -6.26 -7.02
N ALA A 26 1.17 -5.95 -7.17
CA ALA A 26 1.79 -4.78 -6.52
C ALA A 26 1.12 -3.47 -6.96
N LEU A 27 0.93 -3.26 -8.26
CA LEU A 27 0.28 -2.07 -8.79
C LEU A 27 -1.19 -1.93 -8.32
N ARG A 28 -1.94 -3.03 -8.32
CA ARG A 28 -3.33 -3.02 -7.83
C ARG A 28 -3.41 -2.63 -6.35
N ARG A 29 -2.48 -3.13 -5.53
CA ARG A 29 -2.41 -2.78 -4.11
C ARG A 29 -1.96 -1.34 -3.90
N ALA A 30 -1.00 -0.86 -4.69
CA ALA A 30 -0.55 0.53 -4.66
C ALA A 30 -1.72 1.48 -4.90
N LEU A 31 -2.54 1.25 -5.93
CA LEU A 31 -3.74 2.06 -6.20
C LEU A 31 -4.71 2.08 -5.00
N LEU A 32 -4.91 0.94 -4.33
CA LEU A 32 -5.77 0.86 -3.16
C LEU A 32 -5.19 1.65 -1.97
N VAL A 33 -3.88 1.55 -1.77
CA VAL A 33 -3.14 2.28 -0.72
C VAL A 33 -3.25 3.78 -0.96
N GLU A 34 -3.00 4.25 -2.17
CA GLU A 34 -3.08 5.66 -2.55
C GLU A 34 -4.51 6.20 -2.34
N ASP A 35 -5.54 5.46 -2.76
CA ASP A 35 -6.94 5.89 -2.63
C ASP A 35 -7.41 5.93 -1.17
N VAL A 36 -7.03 4.94 -0.35
CA VAL A 36 -7.47 4.85 1.05
C VAL A 36 -6.67 5.74 1.99
N LEU A 37 -5.36 5.84 1.77
CA LEU A 37 -4.46 6.62 2.64
C LEU A 37 -4.22 8.05 2.13
N GLY A 38 -4.67 8.37 0.92
CA GLY A 38 -4.45 9.68 0.29
C GLY A 38 -2.98 9.96 -0.02
N ALA A 39 -2.14 8.92 -0.08
CA ALA A 39 -0.72 9.02 -0.40
C ALA A 39 -0.50 8.95 -1.91
N ARG A 40 0.64 9.45 -2.38
CA ARG A 40 1.18 9.13 -3.70
C ARG A 40 2.42 8.28 -3.55
N LEU A 41 2.44 7.15 -4.24
CA LEU A 41 3.57 6.23 -4.25
C LEU A 41 4.40 6.51 -5.52
N THR A 42 5.71 6.51 -5.37
CA THR A 42 6.63 6.46 -6.52
C THR A 42 6.75 5.02 -7.02
N ASP A 43 7.17 4.81 -8.26
CA ASP A 43 7.40 3.47 -8.81
C ASP A 43 8.30 2.60 -7.92
N ASP A 44 9.36 3.18 -7.33
CA ASP A 44 10.27 2.50 -6.40
C ASP A 44 9.59 2.04 -5.08
N GLN A 45 8.42 2.60 -4.75
CA GLN A 45 7.62 2.26 -3.57
C GLN A 45 6.51 1.26 -3.90
N ILE A 46 6.26 0.98 -5.19
CA ILE A 46 5.30 -0.04 -5.65
C ILE A 46 5.99 -1.42 -5.57
N ASP A 47 6.12 -1.91 -4.34
CA ASP A 47 6.71 -3.22 -4.05
C ASP A 47 5.73 -4.08 -3.23
N LEU A 48 5.53 -5.33 -3.65
CA LEU A 48 4.57 -6.22 -3.02
C LEU A 48 4.89 -6.50 -1.54
N ALA A 49 6.17 -6.59 -1.18
CA ALA A 49 6.61 -6.80 0.20
C ALA A 49 6.33 -5.56 1.07
N LEU A 50 6.49 -4.36 0.53
CA LEU A 50 6.12 -3.13 1.22
C LEU A 50 4.61 -2.99 1.37
N LEU A 51 3.84 -3.33 0.33
CA LEU A 51 2.39 -3.19 0.30
C LEU A 51 1.63 -4.28 1.08
N THR A 52 2.34 -5.31 1.55
CA THR A 52 1.80 -6.36 2.44
C THR A 52 2.16 -6.15 3.90
N ASP A 53 3.06 -5.20 4.20
CA ASP A 53 3.50 -4.90 5.56
C ASP A 53 2.81 -3.62 6.09
N ALA A 54 2.05 -3.77 7.17
CA ALA A 54 1.32 -2.66 7.78
C ALA A 54 2.25 -1.58 8.34
N ASP A 55 3.43 -1.93 8.84
CA ASP A 55 4.39 -0.95 9.36
C ASP A 55 5.10 -0.22 8.21
N ALA A 56 5.37 -0.91 7.08
CA ALA A 56 5.89 -0.27 5.87
C ALA A 56 4.89 0.72 5.26
N LEU A 57 3.60 0.37 5.19
CA LEU A 57 2.53 1.29 4.76
C LEU A 57 2.42 2.54 5.65
N LEU A 58 2.70 2.39 6.95
CA LEU A 58 2.73 3.54 7.86
C LEU A 58 3.95 4.43 7.65
N ALA A 59 5.11 3.86 7.34
CA ALA A 59 6.28 4.62 6.95
C ALA A 59 6.04 5.39 5.64
N LEU A 60 5.44 4.73 4.64
CA LEU A 60 5.10 5.34 3.34
C LEU A 60 4.14 6.52 3.51
N THR A 61 3.14 6.43 4.39
CA THR A 61 2.24 7.56 4.65
C THR A 61 2.90 8.70 5.42
N ALA A 62 3.91 8.42 6.26
CA ALA A 62 4.67 9.47 6.93
C ALA A 62 5.55 10.26 5.94
N ASP A 63 6.15 9.58 4.96
CA ASP A 63 6.98 10.20 3.92
C ASP A 63 6.16 10.86 2.79
N ALA A 64 5.01 10.30 2.42
CA ALA A 64 4.20 10.78 1.29
C ALA A 64 3.48 12.11 1.54
N HIS A 65 3.25 12.49 2.81
CA HIS A 65 2.67 13.79 3.16
C HIS A 65 3.67 14.96 3.04
N ASP A 66 4.96 14.67 2.84
CA ASP A 66 6.04 15.68 2.76
C ASP A 66 6.46 15.98 1.31
N GLN A 67 5.79 15.37 0.31
CA GLN A 67 6.04 15.69 -1.10
C GLN A 67 5.14 16.86 -1.55
N PRO A 68 5.74 17.96 -2.08
CA PRO A 68 5.04 19.22 -2.40
C PRO A 68 4.11 19.16 -3.62
#